data_AF-K1YQI7-F1
#
_entry.id   AF-K1YQI7-F1
#
_cell.length_a   1.000
_cell.length_b   1.000
_cell.length_c   1.000
_cell.angle_alpha   90.00
_cell.angle_beta   90.00
_cell.angle_gamma   90.00
#
_symmetry.space_group_name_H-M   'P 1'
#
loop_
_entity.id
_entity.type
_entity.pdbx_description
1 polymer ?
#
loop_
_entity_poly.entity_id
_entity_poly.type
_entity_poly.pdbx_seq_one_letter_code
_entity_poly.pdbx_strand_id
1 'polypeptide(L)'
;MLNKVALSVVNEVRSQHSEYVFTYAGRLILRMLNSAWKRARRKVALAVRVHDLKHTFGRRLRAAGVSFEDRQDLLGHTSGRITTHYSAAEIVNLLDAANKVCEVRQEVGSPTLILLRCTNTGLGPEKTSLGKVYVSAN
;
A
#
# COMPACT_ATOMS: atom_id res chain seq x y z
N MET A 1 6.95 8.60 -11.59
CA MET A 1 5.74 9.44 -11.41
C MET A 1 5.27 9.34 -9.97
N LEU A 2 4.91 10.47 -9.33
CA LEU A 2 4.31 10.50 -7.98
C LEU A 2 2.92 11.10 -8.07
N ASN A 3 1.94 10.51 -7.39
CA ASN A 3 0.62 11.13 -7.23
C ASN A 3 0.69 12.30 -6.25
N LYS A 4 -0.35 13.15 -6.23
CA LYS A 4 -0.43 14.36 -5.40
C LYS A 4 -0.14 14.08 -3.91
N VAL A 5 -0.68 12.99 -3.36
CA VAL A 5 -0.50 12.62 -1.95
C VAL A 5 0.95 12.25 -1.65
N ALA A 6 1.55 11.38 -2.45
CA ALA A 6 2.96 10.99 -2.30
C ALA A 6 3.89 12.19 -2.49
N LEU A 7 3.58 13.09 -3.42
CA LEU A 7 4.33 14.31 -3.64
C LEU A 7 4.27 15.26 -2.43
N SER A 8 3.10 15.42 -1.79
CA SER A 8 2.95 16.20 -0.55
C SER A 8 3.86 15.67 0.56
N VAL A 9 3.80 14.36 0.82
CA VAL A 9 4.63 13.72 1.86
C VAL A 9 6.12 13.88 1.54
N VAL A 10 6.52 13.70 0.28
CA VAL A 10 7.91 13.91 -0.13
C VAL A 10 8.35 15.35 0.09
N ASN A 11 7.51 16.32 -0.23
CA ASN A 11 7.83 17.74 -0.07
C ASN A 11 7.90 18.16 1.41
N GLU A 12 7.09 17.57 2.28
CA GLU A 12 7.14 17.78 3.75
C GLU A 12 8.43 17.26 4.38
N VAL A 13 8.98 16.18 3.85
CA VAL A 13 10.22 15.56 4.37
C VAL A 13 11.46 16.11 3.66
N ARG A 14 11.29 16.73 2.49
CA ARG A 14 12.37 17.38 1.75
C ARG A 14 13.02 18.46 2.63
N SER A 15 14.32 18.68 2.46
CA SER A 15 15.16 19.62 3.23
C SER A 15 15.64 19.14 4.61
N GLN A 16 15.27 17.93 5.06
CA GLN A 16 15.88 17.34 6.27
C GLN A 16 17.29 16.78 6.02
N HIS A 17 17.64 16.51 4.77
CA HIS A 17 18.98 16.09 4.34
C HIS A 17 19.30 16.75 3.00
N SER A 18 20.59 16.97 2.73
CA SER A 18 21.09 17.65 1.52
C SER A 18 20.90 16.88 0.21
N GLU A 19 20.53 15.60 0.25
CA GLU A 19 20.59 14.70 -0.92
C GLU A 19 19.44 13.68 -0.92
N TYR A 20 19.17 13.05 0.22
CA TYR A 20 18.18 11.97 0.31
C TYR A 20 16.90 12.40 1.01
N VAL A 21 15.74 12.02 0.46
CA VAL A 21 14.43 12.31 1.07
C VAL A 21 14.18 11.41 2.30
N PHE A 22 14.58 10.15 2.27
CA PHE A 22 14.30 9.19 3.34
C PHE A 22 15.57 8.85 4.13
N THR A 23 15.79 9.59 5.21
CA THR A 23 16.90 9.36 6.14
C THR A 23 16.41 9.21 7.57
N TYR A 24 17.22 8.56 8.41
CA TYR A 24 17.01 8.49 9.85
C TYR A 24 18.35 8.66 10.55
N ALA A 25 18.44 9.63 11.46
CA ALA A 25 19.67 9.99 12.17
C ALA A 25 20.87 10.21 11.20
N GLY A 26 20.64 10.92 10.09
CA GLY A 26 21.66 11.22 9.09
C GLY A 26 22.10 10.04 8.22
N ARG A 27 21.47 8.87 8.35
CA ARG A 27 21.78 7.68 7.55
C ARG A 27 20.63 7.34 6.60
N LEU A 28 20.96 6.79 5.44
CA LEU A 28 19.97 6.35 4.46
C LEU A 28 19.15 5.17 4.98
N ILE A 29 17.87 5.15 4.64
CA ILE A 29 17.01 4.00 4.86
C ILE A 29 17.13 3.06 3.64
N LEU A 30 17.97 2.04 3.75
CA LEU A 30 18.23 1.08 2.66
C LEU A 30 17.17 -0.02 2.51
N ARG A 31 16.38 -0.28 3.57
CA ARG A 31 15.40 -1.37 3.61
C ARG A 31 14.07 -0.87 4.14
N MET A 32 12.98 -1.23 3.46
CA MET A 32 11.62 -0.91 3.92
C MET A 32 11.14 -1.77 5.08
N LEU A 33 11.67 -3.00 5.25
CA LEU A 33 11.39 -3.82 6.44
C LEU A 33 12.24 -3.35 7.63
N ASN A 34 11.96 -2.16 8.13
CA ASN A 34 12.64 -1.57 9.28
C ASN A 34 11.72 -1.52 10.53
N SER A 35 12.25 -1.03 11.65
CA SER A 35 11.51 -0.91 12.91
C SER A 35 10.30 0.02 12.79
N ALA A 36 10.40 1.11 12.02
CA ALA A 36 9.30 2.03 11.77
C ALA A 36 8.14 1.34 11.04
N TRP A 37 8.42 0.58 9.99
CA TRP A 37 7.41 -0.21 9.28
C TRP A 37 6.75 -1.26 10.19
N LYS A 38 7.54 -1.97 11.01
CA LYS A 38 7.00 -2.94 12.00
C LYS A 38 6.12 -2.27 13.05
N ARG A 39 6.48 -1.05 13.51
CA ARG A 39 5.67 -0.26 14.45
C ARG A 39 4.38 0.22 13.80
N ALA A 40 4.43 0.73 12.57
CA ALA A 40 3.26 1.19 11.83
C ALA A 40 2.23 0.04 11.68
N ARG A 41 2.67 -1.15 11.24
CA ARG A 41 1.81 -2.33 11.11
C ARG A 41 1.11 -2.72 12.41
N ARG A 42 1.84 -2.71 13.54
CA ARG A 42 1.26 -2.99 14.86
C ARG A 42 0.24 -1.92 15.26
N LYS A 43 0.53 -0.64 15.01
CA LYS A 43 -0.38 0.48 15.34
C LYS A 43 -1.72 0.37 14.62
N VAL A 44 -1.74 -0.10 13.37
CA VAL A 44 -2.97 -0.27 12.58
C VAL A 44 -3.50 -1.71 12.58
N ALA A 45 -2.93 -2.59 13.41
CA ALA A 45 -3.27 -4.02 13.49
C ALA A 45 -3.35 -4.74 12.13
N LEU A 46 -2.47 -4.38 11.18
CA LEU A 46 -2.52 -4.88 9.80
C LEU A 46 -1.28 -5.70 9.45
N ALA A 47 -1.49 -6.97 9.08
CA ALA A 47 -0.44 -7.92 8.71
C ALA A 47 -0.07 -7.87 7.22
N VAL A 48 0.23 -6.68 6.68
CA VAL A 48 0.62 -6.51 5.27
C VAL A 48 2.13 -6.53 5.07
N ARG A 49 2.55 -7.01 3.90
CA ARG A 49 3.89 -6.80 3.32
C ARG A 49 3.85 -5.58 2.42
N VAL A 50 5.02 -5.02 2.14
CA VAL A 50 5.10 -3.89 1.20
C VAL A 50 4.60 -4.30 -0.19
N HIS A 51 4.93 -5.51 -0.65
CA HIS A 51 4.44 -5.98 -1.95
C HIS A 51 2.91 -6.04 -2.04
N ASP A 52 2.22 -6.27 -0.91
CA ASP A 52 0.76 -6.25 -0.86
C ASP A 52 0.22 -4.82 -1.11
N LEU A 53 0.95 -3.79 -0.68
CA LEU A 53 0.63 -2.40 -1.02
C LEU A 53 0.81 -2.12 -2.51
N LYS A 54 1.89 -2.64 -3.12
CA LYS A 54 2.10 -2.55 -4.58
C LYS A 54 0.96 -3.24 -5.34
N HIS A 55 0.52 -4.42 -4.91
CA HIS A 55 -0.63 -5.12 -5.50
C HIS A 55 -1.93 -4.34 -5.31
N THR A 56 -2.14 -3.76 -4.12
CA THR A 56 -3.32 -2.92 -3.84
C THR A 56 -3.37 -1.71 -4.77
N PHE A 57 -2.24 -1.03 -4.97
CA PHE A 57 -2.15 0.10 -5.91
C PHE A 57 -2.53 -0.32 -7.34
N GLY A 58 -1.95 -1.43 -7.84
CA GLY A 58 -2.30 -1.96 -9.16
C GLY A 58 -3.77 -2.35 -9.32
N ARG A 59 -4.39 -2.89 -8.26
CA ARG A 59 -5.82 -3.22 -8.26
C ARG A 59 -6.71 -1.97 -8.24
N ARG A 60 -6.34 -0.93 -7.51
CA ARG A 60 -7.05 0.35 -7.52
C ARG A 60 -6.96 1.05 -8.87
N LEU A 61 -5.80 1.02 -9.52
CA LEU A 61 -5.66 1.50 -10.90
C LEU A 61 -6.60 0.75 -11.86
N ARG A 62 -6.71 -0.58 -11.71
CA ARG A 62 -7.64 -1.39 -12.50
C ARG A 62 -9.09 -0.99 -12.27
N ALA A 63 -9.47 -0.78 -11.01
CA ALA A 63 -10.82 -0.36 -10.65
C ALA A 63 -11.16 1.05 -11.18
N ALA A 64 -10.15 1.94 -11.25
CA ALA A 64 -10.27 3.27 -11.84
C ALA A 64 -10.22 3.29 -13.39
N GLY A 65 -10.28 2.12 -14.04
CA GLY A 65 -10.30 2.01 -15.50
C GLY A 65 -8.97 2.30 -16.20
N VAL A 66 -7.84 2.26 -15.48
CA VAL A 66 -6.52 2.48 -16.10
C VAL A 66 -6.12 1.27 -16.94
N SER A 67 -5.56 1.54 -18.13
CA SER A 67 -5.14 0.51 -19.10
C SER A 67 -4.14 -0.49 -18.50
N PHE A 68 -3.98 -1.65 -19.12
CA PHE A 68 -3.00 -2.63 -18.64
C PHE A 68 -1.56 -2.12 -18.80
N GLU A 69 -1.26 -1.47 -19.92
CA GLU A 69 0.05 -0.92 -20.24
C GLU A 69 0.45 0.18 -19.25
N ASP A 70 -0.42 1.17 -19.02
CA ASP A 70 -0.14 2.26 -18.07
C ASP A 70 0.02 1.71 -16.63
N ARG A 71 -0.70 0.63 -16.29
CA ARG A 71 -0.50 -0.06 -15.01
C ARG A 71 0.86 -0.73 -14.91
N GLN A 72 1.39 -1.30 -15.99
CA GLN A 72 2.74 -1.87 -16.00
C GLN A 72 3.79 -0.77 -15.82
N ASP A 73 3.65 0.34 -16.53
CA ASP A 73 4.55 1.48 -16.43
C ASP A 73 4.51 2.11 -15.02
N LEU A 74 3.32 2.29 -14.44
CA LEU A 74 3.16 2.80 -13.06
C LEU A 74 3.68 1.85 -11.97
N LEU A 75 3.65 0.54 -12.22
CA LEU A 75 4.19 -0.47 -11.29
C LEU A 75 5.69 -0.73 -11.48
N GLY A 76 6.33 -0.06 -12.46
CA GLY A 76 7.73 -0.24 -12.80
C GLY A 76 8.02 -1.66 -13.31
N HIS A 77 7.06 -2.28 -14.00
CA HIS A 77 7.34 -3.51 -14.74
C HIS A 77 8.07 -3.14 -16.03
N THR A 78 9.07 -3.94 -16.41
CA THR A 78 9.71 -3.78 -17.72
C THR A 78 8.65 -3.99 -18.80
N SER A 79 8.18 -2.91 -19.41
CA SER A 79 7.31 -2.95 -20.58
C SER A 79 8.19 -2.89 -21.83
N GLY A 80 7.83 -3.64 -22.88
CA GLY A 80 8.53 -3.57 -24.18
C GLY A 80 8.42 -2.20 -24.87
N ARG A 81 7.68 -1.24 -24.28
CA ARG A 81 7.50 0.14 -24.75
C ARG A 81 8.52 1.12 -24.17
N ILE A 82 9.26 0.79 -23.10
CA ILE A 82 10.24 1.69 -22.46
C ILE A 82 11.30 2.18 -23.47
N THR A 83 11.57 1.41 -24.52
CA THR A 83 12.52 1.77 -25.57
C THR A 83 12.02 2.85 -26.54
N THR A 84 10.75 3.27 -26.49
CA THR A 84 10.14 4.13 -27.52
C THR A 84 9.93 5.60 -27.09
N HIS A 85 10.46 6.00 -25.92
CA HIS A 85 10.31 7.33 -25.30
C HIS A 85 8.94 7.61 -24.68
N TYR A 86 8.96 8.23 -23.49
CA TYR A 86 7.79 8.87 -22.91
C TYR A 86 7.57 10.23 -23.58
N SER A 87 6.56 10.33 -24.44
CA SER A 87 6.08 11.62 -24.90
C SER A 87 5.53 12.45 -23.73
N ALA A 88 5.51 13.78 -23.85
CA ALA A 88 4.94 14.65 -22.83
C ALA A 88 3.47 14.29 -22.50
N ALA A 89 2.69 13.90 -23.51
CA ALA A 89 1.31 13.46 -23.34
C ALA A 89 1.21 12.15 -22.53
N GLU A 90 2.09 11.17 -22.78
CA GLU A 90 2.12 9.93 -21.99
C GLU A 90 2.48 10.20 -20.52
N ILE A 91 3.42 11.11 -20.25
CA ILE A 91 3.77 11.48 -18.86
C ILE A 91 2.57 12.10 -18.14
N VAL A 92 1.85 13.01 -18.80
CA VAL A 92 0.63 13.61 -18.24
C VAL A 92 -0.43 12.54 -17.99
N ASN A 93 -0.66 11.64 -18.95
CA ASN A 93 -1.61 10.53 -18.80
C ASN A 93 -1.26 9.62 -17.61
N LEU A 94 0.02 9.29 -17.41
CA LEU A 94 0.48 8.49 -16.28
C LEU A 94 0.30 9.23 -14.94
N LEU A 95 0.51 10.55 -14.92
CA LEU A 95 0.26 11.37 -13.73
C LEU A 95 -1.22 11.37 -13.36
N ASP A 96 -2.09 11.58 -14.34
CA ASP A 96 -3.55 11.59 -14.14
C ASP A 96 -4.04 10.22 -13.70
N ALA A 97 -3.56 9.14 -14.33
CA ALA A 97 -3.85 7.78 -13.92
C ALA A 97 -3.42 7.49 -12.47
N ALA A 98 -2.24 7.96 -12.06
CA ALA A 98 -1.77 7.81 -10.68
C ALA A 98 -2.62 8.60 -9.67
N ASN A 99 -3.13 9.77 -10.07
CA ASN A 99 -3.99 10.61 -9.24
C ASN A 99 -5.41 10.04 -9.09
N LYS A 100 -5.95 9.36 -10.11
CA LYS A 100 -7.28 8.70 -10.02
C LYS A 100 -7.40 7.79 -8.79
N VAL A 101 -6.32 7.10 -8.41
CA VAL A 101 -6.31 6.21 -7.21
C VAL A 101 -6.57 6.97 -5.90
N CYS A 102 -6.22 8.26 -5.85
CA CYS A 102 -6.48 9.13 -4.70
C CYS A 102 -7.88 9.75 -4.74
N GLU A 103 -8.46 9.89 -5.93
CA GLU A 103 -9.77 10.53 -6.16
C GLU A 103 -10.94 9.55 -6.04
N VAL A 104 -10.70 8.23 -6.17
CA VAL A 104 -11.68 7.21 -5.78
C VAL A 104 -11.91 7.30 -4.28
N ARG A 105 -12.81 8.21 -3.88
CA ARG A 105 -13.53 8.14 -2.62
C ARG A 105 -14.12 6.75 -2.56
N GLN A 106 -14.00 6.12 -1.40
CA GLN A 106 -14.63 4.84 -1.10
C GLN A 106 -16.14 5.02 -1.27
N GLU A 107 -16.65 4.82 -2.48
CA GLU A 107 -18.05 4.47 -2.65
C GLU A 107 -18.27 3.17 -1.88
N VAL A 108 -19.40 3.07 -1.21
CA VAL A 108 -19.75 2.05 -0.20
C VAL A 108 -19.67 0.59 -0.74
N GLY A 109 -19.37 0.40 -2.02
CA GLY A 109 -19.13 -0.90 -2.68
C GLY A 109 -17.79 -1.07 -3.41
N SER A 110 -16.84 -0.12 -3.31
CA SER A 110 -15.52 -0.24 -3.96
C SER A 110 -14.63 -1.22 -3.20
N PRO A 111 -13.83 -2.09 -3.86
CA PRO A 111 -13.18 -3.23 -3.22
C PRO A 111 -12.13 -2.78 -2.20
N THR A 112 -12.58 -2.75 -0.95
CA THR A 112 -11.80 -2.67 0.29
C THR A 112 -10.83 -3.85 0.30
N LEU A 113 -9.54 -3.57 0.04
CA LEU A 113 -8.38 -4.42 0.36
C LEU A 113 -8.63 -5.94 0.35
N ILE A 114 -8.39 -6.62 -0.78
CA ILE A 114 -8.28 -8.09 -0.74
C ILE A 114 -6.87 -8.46 -0.27
N LEU A 115 -6.76 -8.84 1.01
CA LEU A 115 -5.55 -9.41 1.59
C LEU A 115 -5.34 -10.82 1.02
N LEU A 116 -4.47 -10.99 0.04
CA LEU A 116 -4.13 -12.30 -0.51
C LEU A 116 -3.24 -13.06 0.49
N ARG A 117 -3.89 -13.92 1.28
CA ARG A 117 -3.34 -15.05 2.04
C ARG A 117 -2.36 -14.68 3.17
N CYS A 118 -2.90 -14.46 4.37
CA CYS A 118 -2.20 -14.73 5.62
C CYS A 118 -2.13 -16.26 5.81
N THR A 119 -0.95 -16.86 5.71
CA THR A 119 -0.74 -18.19 6.29
C THR A 119 -0.53 -18.02 7.79
N ASN A 120 -1.62 -18.11 8.56
CA ASN A 120 -1.56 -18.29 10.00
C ASN A 120 -1.00 -19.68 10.29
N THR A 121 0.31 -19.79 10.47
CA THR A 121 0.91 -20.91 11.20
C THR A 121 1.14 -20.46 12.64
N GLY A 122 0.33 -20.99 13.56
CA GLY A 122 0.63 -20.97 14.99
C GLY A 122 -0.22 -20.03 15.83
N LEU A 123 -1.46 -20.43 16.11
CA LEU A 123 -2.16 -20.12 17.35
C LEU A 123 -3.04 -21.34 17.66
N GLY A 124 -2.57 -22.17 18.59
CA GLY A 124 -3.32 -23.31 19.11
C GLY A 124 -4.55 -22.84 19.92
N PRO A 125 -5.55 -23.71 20.12
CA PRO A 125 -6.78 -23.31 20.78
C PRO A 125 -6.56 -23.08 22.28
N GLU A 126 -6.72 -21.83 22.71
CA GLU A 126 -6.90 -21.45 24.11
C GLU A 126 -8.29 -21.93 24.57
N LYS A 127 -8.33 -22.80 25.58
CA LYS A 127 -9.56 -23.37 26.14
C LYS A 127 -10.25 -22.33 27.01
N THR A 128 -11.33 -21.73 26.51
CA THR A 128 -12.24 -20.92 27.35
C THR A 128 -13.12 -21.86 28.18
N SER A 129 -13.00 -21.78 29.50
CA SER A 129 -13.79 -22.52 30.48
C SER A 129 -15.26 -22.07 30.46
N LEU A 130 -16.16 -23.01 30.13
CA LEU A 130 -17.61 -22.85 30.23
C LEU A 130 -18.03 -22.80 31.71
N GLY A 131 -18.53 -21.64 32.14
CA GLY A 131 -19.21 -21.46 33.42
C GLY A 131 -20.53 -22.23 33.44
N LYS A 132 -20.69 -23.14 34.41
CA LYS A 132 -21.92 -23.88 34.68
C LYS A 132 -22.94 -22.94 35.33
N VAL A 133 -24.10 -22.75 34.70
CA VAL A 133 -25.28 -22.14 35.33
C VAL A 133 -26.09 -23.27 35.96
N TYR A 134 -26.26 -23.24 37.28
CA TYR A 134 -27.17 -24.09 38.02
C TYR A 134 -28.57 -23.45 38.02
N VAL A 135 -29.59 -24.20 37.59
CA VAL A 135 -31.00 -23.82 37.77
C VAL A 135 -31.54 -24.65 38.94
N SER A 136 -31.93 -23.99 40.03
CA SER A 136 -32.67 -24.61 41.14
C SER A 136 -34.16 -24.48 40.86
N ALA A 137 -34.87 -25.60 40.87
CA ALA A 137 -36.32 -25.65 40.93
C ALA A 137 -36.79 -25.35 42.36
N ASN A 138 -37.88 -24.59 42.48
CA ASN A 138 -38.84 -24.64 43.58
C ASN A 138 -40.21 -24.30 43.01
#